data_AF-A0A9D4K5Y0-F1
#
_entry.id   AF-A0A9D4K5Y0-F1
#
_cell.length_a   1.000
_cell.length_b   1.000
_cell.length_c   1.000
_cell.angle_alpha   90.00
_cell.angle_beta   90.00
_cell.angle_gamma   90.00
#
_symmetry.space_group_name_H-M   'P 1'
#
loop_
_entity.id
_entity.type
_entity.pdbx_description
1 polymer ?
#
loop_
_entity_poly.entity_id
_entity_poly.type
_entity_poly.pdbx_seq_one_letter_code
_entity_poly.pdbx_strand_id
1 'polypeptide(L)' 'MEAGHGKGAPDGIGAVIKRAADGAVLHGEDIVNAVSMYDTLTKKGIATNLFLIMDDQFEEQEKTATKDL' A
#
# COMPACT_ATOMS: atom_id res chain seq x y z
N MET A 1 -0.44 -17.08 25.54
CA MET A 1 0.45 -16.43 24.56
C MET A 1 -0.40 -15.44 23.80
N GLU A 2 -0.04 -14.17 23.93
CA GLU A 2 -0.89 -13.02 23.66
C GLU A 2 -0.93 -12.69 22.16
N ALA A 3 -2.13 -12.41 21.65
CA ALA A 3 -2.38 -11.79 20.36
C ALA A 3 -1.95 -10.30 20.37
N GLY A 4 -0.70 -10.04 20.79
CA GLY A 4 -0.22 -8.73 21.25
C GLY A 4 1.13 -8.32 20.67
N HIS A 5 1.43 -8.69 19.43
CA HIS A 5 2.49 -8.07 18.63
C HIS A 5 2.01 -8.11 17.19
N GLY A 6 1.99 -6.98 16.49
CA GLY A 6 1.74 -6.90 15.04
C GLY A 6 2.67 -7.85 14.28
N LYS A 7 2.26 -9.10 14.19
CA LYS A 7 2.87 -10.22 13.47
C LYS A 7 1.74 -10.94 12.72
N GLY A 8 0.85 -10.16 12.12
CA GLY A 8 -0.14 -10.67 11.19
C GLY A 8 0.42 -10.69 9.77
N ALA A 9 -0.32 -11.30 8.84
CA ALA A 9 -0.16 -11.09 7.40
C ALA A 9 0.10 -9.62 6.96
N PRO A 10 -0.52 -8.58 7.57
CA PRO A 10 -0.21 -7.18 7.24
C PRO A 10 1.26 -6.76 7.44
N ASP A 11 1.98 -7.34 8.41
CA ASP A 11 3.38 -6.98 8.67
C ASP A 11 4.32 -7.51 7.58
N GLY A 12 3.97 -8.64 6.97
CA GLY A 12 4.68 -9.18 5.82
C GLY A 12 4.57 -8.27 4.60
N ILE A 13 3.38 -7.76 4.33
CA ILE A 13 3.12 -6.84 3.21
C ILE A 13 3.87 -5.52 3.43
N GLY A 14 3.74 -4.91 4.61
CA GLY A 14 4.44 -3.67 4.95
C GLY A 14 5.96 -3.82 4.88
N ALA A 15 6.51 -4.93 5.35
CA ALA A 15 7.95 -5.20 5.28
C ALA A 15 8.44 -5.39 3.84
N VAL A 16 7.67 -6.07 2.97
CA VAL A 16 8.00 -6.22 1.55
C VAL A 16 8.03 -4.86 0.85
N ILE A 17 6.98 -4.05 1.05
CA ILE A 17 6.87 -2.71 0.47
C ILE A 17 8.04 -1.83 0.93
N LYS A 18 8.31 -1.80 2.25
CA LYS A 18 9.40 -1.00 2.81
C LYS A 18 10.76 -1.39 2.25
N ARG A 19 11.10 -2.69 2.28
CA ARG A 19 12.41 -3.17 1.77
C ARG A 19 12.59 -2.87 0.29
N ALA A 20 11.53 -3.00 -0.51
CA ALA A 20 11.59 -2.68 -1.93
C ALA A 20 11.77 -1.18 -2.19
N ALA A 21 11.08 -0.32 -1.44
CA ALA A 21 11.22 1.13 -1.52
C ALA A 21 12.61 1.59 -1.04
N ASP A 22 13.07 1.13 0.14
CA ASP A 22 14.40 1.42 0.68
C ASP A 22 15.48 0.97 -0.32
N GLY A 23 15.31 -0.21 -0.92
CA GLY A 23 16.17 -0.71 -1.98
C GLY A 23 16.16 0.19 -3.21
N ALA A 24 15.00 0.71 -3.64
CA ALA A 24 14.93 1.64 -4.77
C ALA A 24 15.72 2.92 -4.50
N VAL A 25 15.49 3.54 -3.35
CA VAL A 25 16.15 4.78 -2.94
C VAL A 25 17.65 4.59 -2.81
N LEU A 26 18.10 3.46 -2.25
CA LEU A 26 19.52 3.14 -2.15
C LEU A 26 20.21 3.05 -3.52
N HIS A 27 19.50 2.64 -4.57
CA HIS A 27 20.02 2.57 -5.94
C HIS A 27 19.84 3.89 -6.72
N GLY A 28 19.40 4.96 -6.05
CA GLY A 28 19.27 6.29 -6.64
C GLY A 28 17.91 6.57 -7.32
N GLU A 29 16.90 5.72 -7.09
CA GLU A 29 15.54 6.02 -7.52
C GLU A 29 14.90 7.03 -6.56
N ASP A 30 14.26 8.05 -7.13
CA ASP A 30 13.58 9.09 -6.35
C ASP A 30 12.09 8.75 -6.16
N ILE A 31 11.64 8.67 -4.91
CA ILE A 31 10.25 8.37 -4.53
C ILE A 31 9.70 9.58 -3.77
N VAL A 32 9.02 10.46 -4.50
CA VAL A 32 8.55 11.76 -3.99
C VAL A 32 7.07 11.81 -3.64
N ASN A 33 6.29 10.83 -4.13
CA ASN A 33 4.85 10.74 -3.91
C ASN A 33 4.31 9.31 -4.13
N ALA A 34 3.01 9.11 -3.86
CA ALA A 34 2.35 7.82 -3.99
C ALA A 34 2.41 7.23 -5.41
N VAL A 35 2.35 8.07 -6.45
CA VAL A 35 2.44 7.64 -7.85
C VAL A 35 3.84 7.08 -8.14
N SER A 36 4.88 7.83 -7.79
CA SER A 36 6.27 7.40 -7.96
C SER A 36 6.58 6.12 -7.17
N MET A 37 5.98 5.96 -5.99
CA MET A 37 6.12 4.76 -5.17
C MET A 37 5.43 3.56 -5.85
N TYR A 38 4.20 3.73 -6.32
CA TYR A 38 3.44 2.69 -7.02
C TYR A 38 4.18 2.19 -8.27
N ASP A 39 4.65 3.11 -9.11
CA ASP A 39 5.39 2.76 -10.33
C ASP A 39 6.69 2.01 -10.02
N THR A 40 7.44 2.49 -9.02
CA THR A 40 8.70 1.88 -8.60
C THR A 40 8.50 0.46 -8.10
N LEU A 41 7.51 0.25 -7.22
CA LEU A 41 7.24 -1.06 -6.64
C LEU A 41 6.66 -2.04 -7.68
N THR A 42 5.84 -1.55 -8.60
CA THR A 42 5.31 -2.34 -9.73
C THR A 42 6.45 -2.77 -10.67
N LYS A 43 7.36 -1.87 -11.03
CA LYS A 43 8.54 -2.18 -11.87
C LYS A 43 9.46 -3.20 -11.23
N LYS A 44 9.63 -3.15 -9.90
CA LYS A 44 10.43 -4.14 -9.15
C LYS A 44 9.75 -5.50 -9.03
N GLY A 45 8.47 -5.64 -9.40
CA GLY A 45 7.77 -6.92 -9.42
C GLY A 45 7.62 -7.54 -8.04
N ILE A 46 7.25 -6.75 -7.03
CA ILE A 46 7.03 -7.28 -5.68
C ILE A 46 5.88 -8.30 -5.66
N ALA A 47 5.92 -9.25 -4.74
CA ALA A 47 4.92 -10.33 -4.62
C ALA A 47 3.55 -9.87 -4.06
N THR A 48 3.26 -8.58 -4.09
CA THR A 48 2.06 -7.96 -3.52
C THR A 48 1.31 -7.19 -4.60
N ASN A 49 0.00 -7.38 -4.68
CA ASN A 49 -0.85 -6.55 -5.54
C ASN A 49 -1.01 -5.16 -4.92
N LEU A 50 -0.67 -4.13 -5.68
CA LEU A 50 -0.81 -2.72 -5.29
C LEU A 50 -1.99 -2.10 -6.05
N PHE A 51 -2.71 -1.21 -5.37
CA PHE A 51 -3.74 -0.36 -5.96
C PHE A 51 -3.43 1.09 -5.59
N LEU A 52 -3.38 1.96 -6.60
CA LEU A 52 -3.23 3.40 -6.42
C LEU A 52 -4.62 4.04 -6.53
N ILE A 53 -5.04 4.74 -5.48
CA ILE A 53 -6.32 5.47 -5.46
C ILE A 53 -5.98 6.95 -5.53
N MET A 54 -6.57 7.64 -6.50
CA MET A 54 -6.46 9.10 -6.65
C MET A 54 -7.75 9.77 -6.20
N ASP A 55 -7.68 11.04 -5.80
CA ASP A 55 -8.82 11.76 -5.21
C ASP A 55 -10.01 11.89 -6.17
N ASP A 56 -9.76 11.88 -7.48
CA ASP A 56 -10.78 11.90 -8.53
C ASP A 56 -11.49 10.54 -8.73
N GLN A 57 -11.00 9.47 -8.08
CA GLN A 57 -11.57 8.13 -8.16
C GLN A 57 -12.62 7.85 -7.07
N PHE A 58 -12.80 8.80 -6.14
CA PHE A 58 -13.89 8.72 -5.17
C PHE A 58 -15.18 9.28 -5.79
N GLU A 59 -15.99 8.40 -6.40
CA GLU A 59 -17.42 8.68 -6.54
C GLU A 59 -18.09 8.50 -5.16
N GLU A 60 -18.90 9.49 -4.77
CA GLU A 60 -19.64 9.59 -3.51
C GLU A 60 -20.51 8.34 -3.23
N GLN A 61 -19.92 7.29 -2.69
CA GLN A 61 -20.61 6.08 -2.22
C GLN A 61 -20.94 6.23 -0.72
N GLU A 62 -21.57 7.35 -0.33
CA GLU A 62 -22.07 7.59 1.03
C GLU A 62 -23.61 7.51 1.10
N LYS A 63 -24.24 6.45 0.56
CA LYS A 63 -25.71 6.27 0.67
C LYS A 63 -26.28 4.87 0.93
N THR A 64 -25.48 3.89 1.36
CA THR A 64 -26.03 2.52 1.54
C THR A 64 -25.69 1.84 2.86
N ALA A 65 -25.53 2.60 3.94
CA ALA A 65 -25.32 2.02 5.28
C ALA A 65 -26.16 2.68 6.39
N THR A 66 -27.42 3.02 6.13
CA THR A 66 -28.45 3.14 7.21
C THR A 66 -29.87 2.99 6.63
N LYS A 67 -30.22 1.79 6.19
CA LYS A 67 -31.61 1.32 6.15
C LYS A 67 -31.53 -0.15 6.51
N ASP A 68 -31.84 -0.42 7.76
CA ASP A 68 -32.17 -1.71 8.39
C ASP A 68 -31.49 -1.75 9.76
N LEU A 69 -32.16 -1.12 10.74
CA LEU A 69 -32.37 -1.57 12.13
C LEU A 69 -33.31 -0.58 12.83
#